data_AF-A0A8B0SE93-F1
#
_entry.id   AF-A0A8B0SE93-F1
#
_cell.length_a   1.000
_cell.length_b   1.000
_cell.length_c   1.000
_cell.angle_alpha   90.00
_cell.angle_beta   90.00
_cell.angle_gamma   90.00
#
_symmetry.space_group_name_H-M   'P 1'
#
loop_
_entity.id
_entity.type
_entity.pdbx_description
1 polymer ?
#
loop_
_entity_poly.entity_id
_entity_poly.type
_entity_poly.pdbx_seq_one_letter_code
_entity_poly.pdbx_strand_id
1 'polypeptide(L)'
;MINYTGIHAFAKIGSAEFNILQGGKANGFVGVLNQHGYKSIATLATGSGYYNSVLAYKSLGFDDVLFLAESGIITDKEKERGVSDAGVLKHSLSRIKNALNTATQPIVSYTLGMYGHFPYERDLSDEPDIINSDHQDERVKRISNQFYYRTKAVADFIKQLTAIDSSSIIYITSDHIPPLLDDNIHYGLDRYENISLFINDGHAVDVSGKRYYEIPWLIWDELTGLKNARSLSDKDREELYFKLLFESIQSRNH
;
A
#
# COMPACT_ATOMS: atom_id res chain seq x y z
N MET A 1 4.49 7.11 -6.12
CA MET A 1 4.74 6.41 -4.83
C MET A 1 4.55 7.30 -3.58
N ILE A 2 4.33 8.62 -3.70
CA ILE A 2 4.00 9.51 -2.56
C ILE A 2 2.49 9.62 -2.28
N ASN A 3 1.64 8.90 -3.03
CA ASN A 3 0.17 9.05 -2.97
C ASN A 3 -0.43 8.87 -1.56
N TYR A 4 0.22 8.10 -0.69
CA TYR A 4 -0.19 7.87 0.70
C TYR A 4 0.02 9.08 1.63
N THR A 5 0.66 10.15 1.16
CA THR A 5 0.84 11.39 1.93
C THR A 5 -0.37 12.32 1.85
N GLY A 6 -1.28 12.09 0.90
CA GLY A 6 -2.32 13.05 0.53
C GLY A 6 -1.83 14.09 -0.50
N ILE A 7 -0.57 14.02 -0.92
CA ILE A 7 0.04 14.98 -1.84
C ILE A 7 0.21 14.35 -3.22
N HIS A 8 -0.13 15.11 -4.25
CA HIS A 8 0.00 14.67 -5.63
C HIS A 8 1.49 14.49 -5.99
N ALA A 9 1.83 13.30 -6.50
CA ALA A 9 3.18 13.02 -6.98
C ALA A 9 3.38 13.66 -8.36
N PHE A 10 4.10 14.79 -8.42
CA PHE A 10 4.34 15.53 -9.66
C PHE A 10 5.54 15.01 -10.47
N ALA A 11 6.35 14.10 -9.93
CA ALA A 11 7.55 13.56 -10.59
C ALA A 11 8.54 14.63 -11.11
N LYS A 12 8.63 15.79 -10.45
CA LYS A 12 9.43 16.94 -10.92
C LYS A 12 10.94 16.77 -10.73
N ILE A 13 11.34 15.97 -9.73
CA ILE A 13 12.75 15.72 -9.41
C ILE A 13 13.19 14.32 -9.85
N GLY A 14 12.27 13.36 -9.87
CA GLY A 14 12.51 12.00 -10.33
C GLY A 14 11.22 11.23 -10.50
N SER A 15 11.27 10.13 -11.25
CA SER A 15 10.11 9.27 -11.54
C SER A 15 9.62 8.46 -10.33
N ALA A 16 10.49 8.22 -9.34
CA ALA A 16 10.16 7.59 -8.08
C ALA A 16 10.64 8.47 -6.93
N GLU A 17 9.73 9.25 -6.33
CA GLU A 17 10.12 10.22 -5.31
C GLU A 17 10.60 9.59 -4.00
N PHE A 18 10.36 8.29 -3.79
CA PHE A 18 10.98 7.55 -2.70
C PHE A 18 12.52 7.65 -2.71
N ASN A 19 13.12 7.70 -3.91
CA ASN A 19 14.58 7.78 -4.08
C ASN A 19 15.19 9.12 -3.63
N ILE A 20 14.37 10.16 -3.41
CA ILE A 20 14.87 11.49 -3.04
C ILE A 20 14.62 11.84 -1.56
N LEU A 21 13.83 11.03 -0.84
CA LEU A 21 13.57 11.21 0.59
C LEU A 21 14.83 10.85 1.41
N GLN A 22 15.18 11.67 2.41
CA GLN A 22 16.43 11.48 3.19
C GLN A 22 16.21 11.09 4.66
N GLY A 23 15.00 10.69 5.04
CA GLY A 23 14.68 10.23 6.39
C GLY A 23 14.23 11.33 7.35
N GLY A 24 14.09 12.58 6.89
CA GLY A 24 13.46 13.64 7.65
C GLY A 24 11.95 13.50 7.69
N LYS A 25 11.36 13.70 8.87
CA LYS A 25 9.92 13.54 9.09
C LYS A 25 9.17 14.61 8.28
N ALA A 26 8.51 14.17 7.23
CA ALA A 26 7.64 15.03 6.44
C ALA A 26 6.21 14.98 6.97
N ASN A 27 5.50 16.11 6.88
CA ASN A 27 4.12 16.27 7.31
C ASN A 27 3.12 15.73 6.27
N GLY A 28 3.34 14.49 5.84
CA GLY A 28 2.33 13.73 5.10
C GLY A 28 1.30 13.09 6.04
N PHE A 29 0.30 12.43 5.47
CA PHE A 29 -0.79 11.77 6.21
C PHE A 29 -0.37 10.95 7.44
N VAL A 30 0.59 10.02 7.29
CA VAL A 30 1.05 9.18 8.42
C VAL A 30 1.76 10.03 9.49
N GLY A 31 2.59 10.99 9.08
CA GLY A 31 3.22 11.94 9.99
C GLY A 31 2.19 12.75 10.79
N VAL A 32 1.09 13.17 10.16
CA VAL A 32 -0.03 13.86 10.82
C VAL A 32 -0.74 12.91 11.80
N LEU A 33 -1.04 11.67 11.41
CA LEU A 33 -1.65 10.69 12.34
C LEU A 33 -0.79 10.47 13.59
N ASN A 34 0.54 10.39 13.43
CA ASN A 34 1.44 10.23 14.56
C ASN A 34 1.44 11.43 15.51
N GLN A 35 1.29 12.65 14.99
CA GLN A 35 1.09 13.86 15.82
C GLN A 35 -0.20 13.80 16.63
N HIS A 36 -1.20 13.07 16.13
CA HIS A 36 -2.45 12.78 16.82
C HIS A 36 -2.41 11.49 17.67
N GLY A 37 -1.21 10.95 17.94
CA GLY A 37 -1.02 9.85 18.87
C GLY A 37 -1.20 8.45 18.28
N TYR A 38 -1.28 8.32 16.95
CA TYR A 38 -1.25 7.01 16.31
C TYR A 38 0.15 6.40 16.38
N LYS A 39 0.20 5.08 16.55
CA LYS A 39 1.39 4.28 16.27
C LYS A 39 1.38 3.84 14.81
N SER A 40 2.48 4.04 14.11
CA SER A 40 2.56 3.72 12.67
C SER A 40 3.43 2.49 12.39
N ILE A 41 2.86 1.49 11.72
CA ILE A 41 3.56 0.26 11.34
C ILE A 41 3.44 -0.03 9.84
N ALA A 42 4.50 -0.53 9.22
CA ALA A 42 4.50 -0.94 7.81
C ALA A 42 5.03 -2.37 7.65
N THR A 43 4.32 -3.23 6.92
CA THR A 43 4.74 -4.60 6.60
C THR A 43 4.92 -4.72 5.09
N LEU A 44 6.14 -5.00 4.65
CA LEU A 44 6.53 -4.96 3.25
C LEU A 44 7.02 -6.34 2.82
N ALA A 45 6.50 -6.88 1.73
CA ALA A 45 6.94 -8.16 1.18
C ALA A 45 8.41 -8.14 0.71
N THR A 46 8.94 -6.95 0.44
CA THR A 46 10.26 -6.74 -0.17
C THR A 46 11.39 -6.67 0.86
N GLY A 47 12.62 -6.66 0.34
CA GLY A 47 13.78 -6.18 1.09
C GLY A 47 13.82 -4.65 1.18
N SER A 48 14.71 -4.15 2.03
CA SER A 48 14.91 -2.72 2.30
C SER A 48 15.68 -1.98 1.20
N GLY A 49 16.41 -2.72 0.35
CA GLY A 49 17.19 -2.17 -0.76
C GLY A 49 16.36 -1.58 -1.92
N TYR A 50 15.04 -1.79 -1.96
CA TYR A 50 14.18 -1.25 -3.01
C TYR A 50 13.87 0.24 -2.80
N TYR A 51 14.02 1.05 -3.84
CA TYR A 51 13.62 2.47 -3.88
C TYR A 51 14.01 3.31 -2.65
N ASN A 52 15.19 3.13 -2.06
CA ASN A 52 15.59 3.87 -0.85
C ASN A 52 14.57 3.74 0.31
N SER A 53 13.90 2.58 0.41
CA SER A 53 12.73 2.39 1.29
C SER A 53 13.02 2.73 2.75
N VAL A 54 14.20 2.42 3.27
CA VAL A 54 14.56 2.73 4.67
C VAL A 54 14.37 4.21 4.99
N LEU A 55 14.98 5.09 4.19
CA LEU A 55 14.88 6.53 4.40
C LEU A 55 13.50 7.05 3.99
N ALA A 56 12.91 6.50 2.94
CA ALA A 56 11.59 6.88 2.48
C ALA A 56 10.50 6.65 3.54
N TYR A 57 10.37 5.43 4.08
CA TYR A 57 9.36 5.13 5.10
C TYR A 57 9.61 5.92 6.39
N LYS A 58 10.88 6.14 6.76
CA LYS A 58 11.23 7.05 7.87
C LYS A 58 10.73 8.47 7.60
N SER A 59 10.92 8.99 6.38
CA SER A 59 10.43 10.30 6.00
C SER A 59 8.92 10.42 5.99
N LEU A 60 8.22 9.36 5.59
CA LEU A 60 6.76 9.29 5.62
C LEU A 60 6.20 9.22 7.05
N GLY A 61 7.07 8.96 8.04
CA GLY A 61 6.72 8.98 9.45
C GLY A 61 6.54 7.62 10.08
N PHE A 62 6.75 6.50 9.38
CA PHE A 62 6.55 5.17 9.98
C PHE A 62 7.52 4.89 11.14
N ASP A 63 6.98 4.44 12.27
CA ASP A 63 7.76 4.14 13.49
C ASP A 63 8.41 2.75 13.43
N ASP A 64 7.69 1.76 12.87
CA ASP A 64 8.15 0.37 12.83
C ASP A 64 7.86 -0.28 11.45
N VAL A 65 8.93 -0.46 10.67
CA VAL A 65 8.89 -1.01 9.32
C VAL A 65 9.51 -2.41 9.30
N LEU A 66 8.73 -3.39 8.85
CA LEU A 66 9.18 -4.76 8.67
C LEU A 66 9.34 -5.06 7.17
N PHE A 67 10.57 -5.39 6.78
CA PHE A 67 10.90 -5.93 5.47
C PHE A 67 10.93 -7.46 5.56
N LEU A 68 9.96 -8.14 4.96
CA LEU A 68 9.79 -9.60 5.10
C LEU A 68 10.97 -10.39 4.51
N ALA A 69 11.49 -9.95 3.36
CA ALA A 69 12.61 -10.62 2.70
C ALA A 69 13.89 -10.65 3.57
N GLU A 70 14.02 -9.72 4.52
CA GLU A 70 15.16 -9.58 5.45
C GLU A 70 14.79 -10.01 6.89
N SER A 71 13.57 -10.55 7.04
CA SER A 71 12.94 -11.06 8.25
C SER A 71 13.76 -11.99 9.14
N GLY A 72 14.30 -13.01 8.47
CA GLY A 72 14.49 -14.33 9.07
C GLY A 72 13.19 -15.08 9.42
N ILE A 73 12.00 -14.47 9.23
CA ILE A 73 10.70 -15.06 9.64
C ILE A 73 9.93 -15.72 8.49
N ILE A 74 10.38 -15.55 7.26
CA ILE A 74 9.82 -16.20 6.07
C ILE A 74 10.64 -17.45 5.71
N THR A 75 10.00 -18.40 5.05
CA THR A 75 10.62 -19.65 4.60
C THR A 75 11.66 -19.39 3.51
N ASP A 76 12.61 -20.31 3.32
CA ASP A 76 13.60 -20.18 2.24
C ASP A 76 12.94 -20.20 0.85
N LYS A 77 11.84 -20.95 0.72
CA LYS A 77 10.98 -20.96 -0.46
C LYS A 77 10.41 -19.57 -0.76
N GLU A 78 9.91 -18.86 0.25
CA GLU A 78 9.41 -17.48 0.11
C GLU A 78 10.54 -16.48 -0.16
N LYS A 79 11.75 -16.69 0.36
CA LYS A 79 12.91 -15.84 0.02
C LYS A 79 13.30 -15.97 -1.45
N GLU A 80 13.29 -17.19 -1.97
CA GLU A 80 13.66 -17.49 -3.36
C GLU A 80 12.60 -17.01 -4.35
N ARG A 81 11.31 -17.23 -4.04
CA ARG A 81 10.20 -17.02 -4.97
C ARG A 81 9.41 -15.73 -4.74
N GLY A 82 9.66 -15.06 -3.63
CA GLY A 82 8.84 -13.95 -3.15
C GLY A 82 7.71 -14.41 -2.24
N VAL A 83 7.27 -13.50 -1.36
CA VAL A 83 6.16 -13.75 -0.42
C VAL A 83 4.83 -13.56 -1.15
N SER A 84 3.92 -14.54 -1.04
CA SER A 84 2.57 -14.41 -1.59
C SER A 84 1.74 -13.35 -0.88
N ASP A 85 0.63 -12.91 -1.49
CA ASP A 85 -0.27 -11.96 -0.83
C ASP A 85 -0.88 -12.55 0.44
N ALA A 86 -1.16 -13.87 0.47
CA ALA A 86 -1.58 -14.55 1.69
C ALA A 86 -0.50 -14.50 2.78
N GLY A 87 0.77 -14.70 2.41
CA GLY A 87 1.91 -14.62 3.33
C GLY A 87 2.07 -13.22 3.94
N VAL A 88 2.15 -12.17 3.10
CA VAL A 88 2.33 -10.79 3.60
C VAL A 88 1.16 -10.33 4.45
N LEU A 89 -0.09 -10.65 4.07
CA LEU A 89 -1.28 -10.29 4.83
C LEU A 89 -1.34 -11.04 6.17
N LYS A 90 -0.90 -12.30 6.22
CA LYS A 90 -0.78 -13.06 7.48
C LYS A 90 0.21 -12.39 8.44
N HIS A 91 1.40 -12.02 7.96
CA HIS A 91 2.39 -11.33 8.79
C HIS A 91 1.90 -9.95 9.24
N SER A 92 1.25 -9.20 8.35
CA SER A 92 0.66 -7.91 8.68
C SER A 92 -0.41 -8.03 9.77
N LEU A 93 -1.34 -8.98 9.62
CA LEU A 93 -2.38 -9.27 10.61
C LEU A 93 -1.77 -9.63 11.97
N SER A 94 -0.71 -10.44 11.98
CA SER A 94 0.00 -10.80 13.21
C SER A 94 0.57 -9.57 13.92
N ARG A 95 1.14 -8.62 13.16
CA ARG A 95 1.68 -7.38 13.72
C ARG A 95 0.59 -6.44 14.22
N ILE A 96 -0.52 -6.32 13.48
CA ILE A 96 -1.68 -5.55 13.92
C ILE A 96 -2.24 -6.11 15.23
N LYS A 97 -2.45 -7.43 15.32
CA LYS A 97 -2.90 -8.10 16.56
C LYS A 97 -1.96 -7.83 17.73
N ASN A 98 -0.65 -7.98 17.52
CA ASN A 98 0.33 -7.72 18.57
C ASN A 98 0.32 -6.25 19.01
N ALA A 99 0.24 -5.32 18.06
CA ALA A 99 0.17 -3.90 18.35
C ALA A 99 -1.11 -3.54 19.12
N LEU A 100 -2.29 -4.06 18.73
CA LEU A 100 -3.55 -3.83 19.45
C LEU A 100 -3.53 -4.39 20.87
N ASN A 101 -2.84 -5.51 21.11
CA ASN A 101 -2.71 -6.10 22.44
C ASN A 101 -1.74 -5.35 23.36
N THR A 102 -0.84 -4.55 22.82
CA THR A 102 0.27 -3.91 23.57
C THR A 102 0.22 -2.40 23.58
N ALA A 103 -0.44 -1.79 22.60
CA ALA A 103 -0.57 -0.34 22.49
C ALA A 103 -1.86 0.13 23.18
N THR A 104 -1.76 1.24 23.90
CA THR A 104 -2.92 2.02 24.36
C THR A 104 -3.35 3.07 23.32
N GLN A 105 -2.65 3.12 22.19
CA GLN A 105 -2.79 4.10 21.12
C GLN A 105 -3.48 3.48 19.90
N PRO A 106 -4.22 4.27 19.08
CA PRO A 106 -4.71 3.80 17.80
C PRO A 106 -3.53 3.51 16.85
N ILE A 107 -3.74 2.65 15.86
CA ILE A 107 -2.69 2.18 14.95
C ILE A 107 -3.03 2.55 13.52
N VAL A 108 -2.04 3.03 12.79
CA VAL A 108 -2.08 3.06 11.32
C VAL A 108 -1.15 1.97 10.80
N SER A 109 -1.71 1.06 10.00
CA SER A 109 -0.98 -0.05 9.40
C SER A 109 -0.95 0.07 7.88
N TYR A 110 0.24 -0.06 7.30
CA TYR A 110 0.45 -0.12 5.86
C TYR A 110 1.01 -1.48 5.48
N THR A 111 0.45 -2.10 4.43
CA THR A 111 0.92 -3.39 3.93
C THR A 111 1.18 -3.30 2.43
N LEU A 112 2.36 -3.74 1.99
CA LEU A 112 2.73 -3.76 0.58
C LEU A 112 3.12 -5.17 0.16
N GLY A 113 2.34 -5.74 -0.77
CA GLY A 113 2.67 -6.98 -1.46
C GLY A 113 3.70 -6.80 -2.57
N MET A 114 4.23 -7.92 -3.07
CA MET A 114 5.18 -8.01 -4.19
C MET A 114 4.78 -9.14 -5.17
N TYR A 115 3.75 -9.91 -4.82
CA TYR A 115 3.32 -11.13 -5.51
C TYR A 115 2.82 -10.89 -6.94
N GLY A 116 2.45 -9.65 -7.30
CA GLY A 116 1.99 -9.27 -8.65
C GLY A 116 3.10 -8.88 -9.64
N HIS A 117 4.37 -9.15 -9.34
CA HIS A 117 5.46 -8.77 -10.23
C HIS A 117 5.61 -9.69 -11.44
N PHE A 118 5.96 -9.08 -12.57
CA PHE A 118 6.28 -9.80 -13.80
C PHE A 118 7.42 -10.82 -13.58
N PRO A 119 7.33 -12.06 -14.08
CA PRO A 119 6.33 -12.60 -15.01
C PRO A 119 5.16 -13.36 -14.35
N TYR A 120 4.73 -12.90 -13.17
CA TYR A 120 3.60 -13.44 -12.38
C TYR A 120 3.81 -14.89 -11.95
N GLU A 121 5.05 -15.22 -11.57
CA GLU A 121 5.36 -16.55 -11.05
C GLU A 121 4.62 -16.81 -9.74
N ARG A 122 4.28 -18.07 -9.54
CA ARG A 122 3.57 -18.53 -8.34
C ARG A 122 3.98 -19.95 -8.03
N ASP A 123 3.76 -20.33 -6.78
CA ASP A 123 4.11 -21.67 -6.37
C ASP A 123 3.00 -22.66 -6.71
N LEU A 124 3.16 -23.44 -7.78
CA LEU A 124 2.11 -24.36 -8.21
C LEU A 124 1.78 -25.49 -7.21
N SER A 125 2.65 -25.75 -6.23
CA SER A 125 2.34 -26.73 -5.18
C SER A 125 1.39 -26.18 -4.11
N ASP A 126 1.46 -24.87 -3.83
CA ASP A 126 0.58 -24.21 -2.86
C ASP A 126 -0.63 -23.54 -3.54
N GLU A 127 -0.40 -23.05 -4.76
CA GLU A 127 -1.31 -22.28 -5.57
C GLU A 127 -1.37 -22.92 -6.97
N PRO A 128 -2.08 -24.07 -7.15
CA PRO A 128 -2.27 -24.69 -8.46
C PRO A 128 -3.13 -23.85 -9.42
N ASP A 129 -3.28 -24.27 -10.68
CA ASP A 129 -4.22 -23.65 -11.62
C ASP A 129 -5.67 -23.92 -11.20
N ILE A 130 -6.46 -22.85 -11.08
CA ILE A 130 -7.91 -22.84 -10.84
C ILE A 130 -8.62 -22.18 -12.01
N ILE A 131 -8.09 -21.03 -12.45
CA ILE A 131 -8.59 -20.31 -13.61
C ILE A 131 -7.90 -20.86 -14.85
N ASN A 132 -8.69 -21.33 -15.81
CA ASN A 132 -8.22 -21.72 -17.12
C ASN A 132 -8.42 -20.53 -18.09
N SER A 133 -7.44 -20.31 -18.95
CA SER A 133 -7.50 -19.31 -20.02
C SER A 133 -6.93 -19.94 -21.28
N ASP A 134 -7.66 -19.82 -22.39
CA ASP A 134 -7.22 -20.31 -23.70
C ASP A 134 -6.33 -19.29 -24.44
N HIS A 135 -5.96 -18.20 -23.75
CA HIS A 135 -5.08 -17.17 -24.32
C HIS A 135 -3.68 -17.73 -24.57
N GLN A 136 -3.08 -17.38 -25.71
CA GLN A 136 -1.78 -17.91 -26.14
C GLN A 136 -0.61 -17.48 -25.24
N ASP A 137 -0.78 -16.36 -24.54
CA ASP A 137 0.18 -15.86 -23.57
C ASP A 137 -0.07 -16.42 -22.17
N GLU A 138 0.82 -17.31 -21.72
CA GLU A 138 0.81 -17.92 -20.39
C GLU A 138 0.76 -16.90 -19.24
N ARG A 139 1.25 -15.67 -19.46
CA ARG A 139 1.20 -14.61 -18.44
C ARG A 139 -0.24 -14.23 -18.10
N VAL A 140 -1.16 -14.31 -19.06
CA VAL A 140 -2.60 -14.10 -18.84
C VAL A 140 -3.16 -15.16 -17.91
N LYS A 141 -2.79 -16.43 -18.13
CA LYS A 141 -3.20 -17.53 -17.26
C LYS A 141 -2.64 -17.38 -15.84
N ARG A 142 -1.34 -17.07 -15.73
CA ARG A 142 -0.66 -16.87 -14.43
C ARG A 142 -1.29 -15.76 -13.62
N ILE A 143 -1.47 -14.58 -14.22
CA ILE A 143 -2.02 -13.44 -13.51
C ILE A 143 -3.48 -13.68 -13.09
N SER A 144 -4.27 -14.34 -13.93
CA SER A 144 -5.67 -14.65 -13.61
C SER A 144 -5.77 -15.54 -12.37
N ASN A 145 -4.88 -16.51 -12.26
CA ASN A 145 -4.76 -17.34 -11.06
C ASN A 145 -4.24 -16.56 -9.86
N GLN A 146 -3.23 -15.70 -10.02
CA GLN A 146 -2.78 -14.84 -8.93
C GLN A 146 -3.91 -13.96 -8.39
N PHE A 147 -4.77 -13.39 -9.25
CA PHE A 147 -5.94 -12.62 -8.83
C PHE A 147 -6.94 -13.46 -8.02
N TYR A 148 -7.16 -14.73 -8.40
CA TYR A 148 -8.00 -15.65 -7.61
C TYR A 148 -7.44 -15.82 -6.19
N TYR A 149 -6.15 -16.15 -6.05
CA TYR A 149 -5.53 -16.34 -4.73
C TYR A 149 -5.43 -15.04 -3.92
N ARG A 150 -5.11 -13.92 -4.56
CA ARG A 150 -5.12 -12.58 -3.97
C ARG A 150 -6.50 -12.24 -3.43
N THR A 151 -7.56 -12.46 -4.21
CA THR A 151 -8.93 -12.15 -3.80
C THR A 151 -9.33 -12.94 -2.56
N LYS A 152 -8.99 -14.24 -2.53
CA LYS A 152 -9.20 -15.09 -1.35
C LYS A 152 -8.45 -14.57 -0.13
N ALA A 153 -7.15 -14.27 -0.29
CA ALA A 153 -6.31 -13.77 0.80
C ALA A 153 -6.80 -12.43 1.36
N VAL A 154 -7.21 -11.51 0.48
CA VAL A 154 -7.79 -10.21 0.86
C VAL A 154 -9.11 -10.39 1.61
N ALA A 155 -10.01 -11.26 1.13
CA ALA A 155 -11.27 -11.55 1.81
C ALA A 155 -11.04 -12.13 3.23
N ASP A 156 -10.11 -13.08 3.36
CA ASP A 156 -9.74 -13.67 4.65
C ASP A 156 -9.08 -12.65 5.60
N PHE A 157 -8.29 -11.72 5.06
CA PHE A 157 -7.67 -10.64 5.82
C PHE A 157 -8.70 -9.64 6.35
N ILE A 158 -9.60 -9.15 5.50
CA ILE A 158 -10.69 -8.23 5.90
C ILE A 158 -11.55 -8.89 6.97
N LYS A 159 -11.99 -10.13 6.74
CA LYS A 159 -12.83 -10.88 7.69
C LYS A 159 -12.17 -10.97 9.07
N GLN A 160 -10.86 -11.26 9.10
CA GLN A 160 -10.14 -11.36 10.36
C GLN A 160 -9.93 -9.98 11.01
N LEU A 161 -9.61 -8.94 10.25
CA LEU A 161 -9.47 -7.58 10.78
C LEU A 161 -10.77 -7.09 11.41
N THR A 162 -11.89 -7.20 10.69
CA THR A 162 -13.20 -6.78 11.20
C THR A 162 -13.63 -7.58 12.45
N ALA A 163 -13.17 -8.83 12.59
CA ALA A 163 -13.43 -9.62 13.78
C ALA A 163 -12.58 -9.19 15.00
N ILE A 164 -11.42 -8.55 14.78
CA ILE A 164 -10.53 -8.05 15.84
C ILE A 164 -10.91 -6.61 16.22
N ASP A 165 -11.23 -5.79 15.23
CA ASP A 165 -11.64 -4.40 15.38
C ASP A 165 -12.71 -4.07 14.32
N SER A 166 -13.97 -4.10 14.74
CA SER A 166 -15.11 -3.82 13.86
C SER A 166 -15.16 -2.36 13.43
N SER A 167 -14.57 -1.44 14.22
CA SER A 167 -14.53 0.00 13.96
C SER A 167 -13.36 0.43 13.08
N SER A 168 -12.60 -0.52 12.55
CA SER A 168 -11.44 -0.23 11.70
C SER A 168 -11.85 0.40 10.36
N ILE A 169 -10.99 1.33 9.91
CA ILE A 169 -11.00 1.82 8.53
C ILE A 169 -10.00 0.98 7.72
N ILE A 170 -10.48 0.36 6.66
CA ILE A 170 -9.68 -0.51 5.79
C ILE A 170 -9.73 0.04 4.37
N TYR A 171 -8.58 0.41 3.83
CA TYR A 171 -8.42 0.79 2.43
C TYR A 171 -7.46 -0.15 1.72
N ILE A 172 -7.91 -0.73 0.60
CA ILE A 172 -7.13 -1.66 -0.23
C ILE A 172 -7.18 -1.14 -1.65
N THR A 173 -6.03 -1.08 -2.32
CA THR A 173 -5.95 -0.66 -3.72
C THR A 173 -4.80 -1.35 -4.43
N SER A 174 -4.89 -1.48 -5.76
CA SER A 174 -3.70 -1.71 -6.59
C SER A 174 -2.84 -0.45 -6.66
N ASP A 175 -1.54 -0.58 -6.93
CA ASP A 175 -0.65 0.54 -7.20
C ASP A 175 -0.65 0.94 -8.68
N HIS A 176 -0.73 -0.06 -9.57
CA HIS A 176 -0.95 0.10 -11.00
C HIS A 176 -1.58 -1.16 -11.60
N ILE A 177 -2.10 -1.02 -12.83
CA ILE A 177 -2.52 -2.16 -13.64
C ILE A 177 -1.29 -2.99 -14.09
N PRO A 178 -1.41 -4.32 -14.23
CA PRO A 178 -0.33 -5.16 -14.72
C PRO A 178 0.18 -4.77 -16.12
N PRO A 179 1.50 -4.75 -16.37
CA PRO A 179 2.07 -4.48 -17.69
C PRO A 179 1.94 -5.70 -18.62
N LEU A 180 0.71 -6.01 -19.02
CA LEU A 180 0.37 -7.12 -19.93
C LEU A 180 -0.03 -6.65 -21.32
N LEU A 181 0.02 -5.35 -21.58
CA LEU A 181 -0.48 -4.75 -22.81
C LEU A 181 0.47 -5.04 -23.99
N ASP A 182 -0.11 -5.51 -25.09
CA ASP A 182 0.51 -5.61 -26.41
C ASP A 182 -0.54 -5.38 -27.51
N ASP A 183 -0.20 -5.63 -28.78
CA ASP A 183 -1.13 -5.43 -29.89
C ASP A 183 -2.43 -6.25 -29.75
N ASN A 184 -2.41 -7.37 -29.01
CA ASN A 184 -3.52 -8.30 -28.83
C ASN A 184 -4.14 -8.28 -27.42
N ILE A 185 -3.45 -7.73 -26.43
CA ILE A 185 -3.93 -7.65 -25.04
C ILE A 185 -4.24 -6.21 -24.67
N HIS A 186 -5.53 -5.92 -24.44
CA HIS A 186 -6.02 -4.60 -24.03
C HIS A 186 -6.89 -4.72 -22.78
N TYR A 187 -6.82 -3.72 -21.90
CA TYR A 187 -7.78 -3.60 -20.81
C TYR A 187 -9.14 -3.14 -21.38
N GLY A 188 -10.22 -3.76 -20.92
CA GLY A 188 -11.59 -3.35 -21.27
C GLY A 188 -12.02 -2.04 -20.59
N LEU A 189 -11.28 -1.60 -19.58
CA LEU A 189 -11.43 -0.34 -18.86
C LEU A 189 -10.21 0.56 -19.08
N ASP A 190 -10.24 1.78 -18.53
CA ASP A 190 -9.13 2.72 -18.64
C ASP A 190 -7.84 2.18 -17.98
N ARG A 191 -6.69 2.37 -18.64
CA ARG A 191 -5.37 1.92 -18.17
C ARG A 191 -4.85 2.63 -16.90
N TYR A 192 -5.56 3.64 -16.43
CA TYR A 192 -5.30 4.36 -15.19
C TYR A 192 -6.34 4.05 -14.10
N GLU A 193 -7.41 3.32 -14.46
CA GLU A 193 -8.40 2.85 -13.51
C GLU A 193 -7.84 1.66 -12.73
N ASN A 194 -8.08 1.68 -11.42
CA ASN A 194 -7.57 0.68 -10.50
C ASN A 194 -8.69 0.19 -9.60
N ILE A 195 -8.53 -1.02 -9.10
CA ILE A 195 -9.47 -1.62 -8.16
C ILE A 195 -9.14 -1.09 -6.77
N SER A 196 -10.13 -0.48 -6.12
CA SER A 196 -10.03 -0.02 -4.74
C SER A 196 -11.24 -0.47 -3.94
N LEU A 197 -11.00 -0.78 -2.67
CA LEU A 197 -12.01 -1.12 -1.68
C LEU A 197 -11.76 -0.23 -0.45
N PHE A 198 -12.81 0.47 -0.02
CA PHE A 198 -12.81 1.22 1.24
C PHE A 198 -13.93 0.65 2.11
N ILE A 199 -13.58 0.18 3.30
CA ILE A 199 -14.51 -0.22 4.36
C ILE A 199 -14.31 0.71 5.57
N ASN A 200 -15.39 1.24 6.13
CA ASN A 200 -15.42 1.96 7.41
C ASN A 200 -16.50 1.33 8.30
N ASP A 201 -16.13 0.92 9.51
CA ASP A 201 -17.05 0.28 10.48
C ASP A 201 -17.84 -0.90 9.86
N GLY A 202 -17.16 -1.72 9.06
CA GLY A 202 -17.76 -2.83 8.34
C GLY A 202 -18.64 -2.46 7.12
N HIS A 203 -18.78 -1.18 6.80
CA HIS A 203 -19.57 -0.69 5.66
C HIS A 203 -18.70 -0.22 4.49
N ALA A 204 -19.11 -0.53 3.26
CA ALA A 204 -18.41 -0.07 2.07
C ALA A 204 -18.59 1.45 1.87
N VAL A 205 -17.50 2.15 1.58
CA VAL A 205 -17.47 3.58 1.24
C VAL A 205 -17.14 3.71 -0.25
N ASP A 206 -17.94 4.50 -0.97
CA ASP A 206 -17.72 4.72 -2.40
C ASP A 206 -16.51 5.66 -2.64
N VAL A 207 -15.53 5.14 -3.36
CA VAL A 207 -14.32 5.85 -3.79
C VAL A 207 -14.23 6.00 -5.31
N SER A 208 -15.31 5.72 -6.03
CA SER A 208 -15.35 5.80 -7.49
C SER A 208 -14.99 7.21 -7.97
N GLY A 209 -14.12 7.29 -8.99
CA GLY A 209 -13.65 8.55 -9.56
C GLY A 209 -12.71 9.37 -8.68
N LYS A 210 -12.30 8.86 -7.50
CA LYS A 210 -11.32 9.51 -6.63
C LYS A 210 -9.91 9.21 -7.09
N ARG A 211 -9.03 10.21 -7.01
CA ARG A 211 -7.60 10.05 -7.31
C ARG A 211 -6.88 9.55 -6.06
N TYR A 212 -5.77 8.82 -6.23
CA TYR A 212 -5.05 8.23 -5.08
C TYR A 212 -4.57 9.22 -4.03
N TYR A 213 -4.09 10.39 -4.45
CA TYR A 213 -3.70 11.42 -3.50
C TYR A 213 -4.91 12.02 -2.75
N GLU A 214 -6.15 11.78 -3.19
CA GLU A 214 -7.37 12.20 -2.51
C GLU A 214 -7.76 11.24 -1.37
N ILE A 215 -7.30 9.98 -1.42
CA ILE A 215 -7.72 8.94 -0.46
C ILE A 215 -7.33 9.26 0.99
N PRO A 216 -6.10 9.71 1.30
CA PRO A 216 -5.74 10.08 2.67
C PRO A 216 -6.66 11.17 3.26
N TRP A 217 -7.15 12.07 2.42
CA TRP A 217 -8.10 13.10 2.83
C TRP A 217 -9.49 12.55 3.14
N LEU A 218 -9.93 11.54 2.39
CA LEU A 218 -11.19 10.84 2.67
C LEU A 218 -11.09 10.04 3.96
N ILE A 219 -9.98 9.32 4.18
CA ILE A 219 -9.74 8.62 5.44
C ILE A 219 -9.76 9.62 6.62
N TRP A 220 -9.16 10.80 6.45
CA TRP A 220 -9.21 11.85 7.47
C TRP A 220 -10.64 12.36 7.74
N ASP A 221 -11.47 12.52 6.71
CA ASP A 221 -12.87 12.93 6.88
C ASP A 221 -13.67 11.86 7.64
N GLU A 222 -13.45 10.57 7.33
CA GLU A 222 -14.09 9.45 8.05
C GLU A 222 -13.63 9.39 9.52
N LEU A 223 -12.34 9.62 9.79
CA LEU A 223 -11.79 9.66 11.15
C LEU A 223 -12.34 10.81 12.01
N THR A 224 -12.62 11.95 11.39
CA THR A 224 -13.01 13.18 12.10
C THR A 224 -14.52 13.47 12.06
N GLY A 225 -15.25 12.82 11.15
CA GLY A 225 -16.64 13.15 10.83
C GLY A 225 -16.80 14.51 10.12
N LEU A 226 -15.70 15.19 9.78
CA LEU A 226 -15.71 16.50 9.14
C LEU A 226 -15.54 16.34 7.63
N LYS A 227 -16.52 16.77 6.85
CA LYS A 227 -16.38 16.82 5.38
C LYS A 227 -15.77 18.16 4.98
N ASN A 228 -14.49 18.13 4.61
CA ASN A 228 -13.79 19.34 4.20
C ASN A 228 -13.88 19.52 2.68
N ALA A 229 -14.39 20.68 2.25
CA ALA A 229 -14.29 21.10 0.86
C ALA A 229 -12.82 21.42 0.55
N ARG A 230 -12.11 20.49 -0.08
CA ARG A 230 -10.69 20.66 -0.46
C ARG A 230 -10.61 21.01 -1.93
N SER A 231 -10.47 22.29 -2.23
CA SER A 231 -10.14 22.78 -3.56
C SER A 231 -8.79 23.46 -3.52
N LEU A 232 -7.73 22.69 -3.75
CA LEU A 232 -6.38 23.24 -3.94
C LEU A 232 -6.15 23.48 -5.43
N SER A 233 -5.60 24.65 -5.78
CA SER A 233 -5.09 24.89 -7.13
C SER A 233 -3.89 23.98 -7.41
N ASP A 234 -3.55 23.77 -8.68
CA ASP A 234 -2.36 22.98 -9.04
C ASP A 234 -1.07 23.58 -8.45
N LYS A 235 -1.01 24.92 -8.37
CA LYS A 235 0.09 25.63 -7.73
C LYS A 235 0.21 25.30 -6.25
N ASP A 236 -0.89 25.35 -5.49
CA ASP A 236 -0.87 25.04 -4.05
C ASP A 236 -0.46 23.58 -3.81
N ARG A 237 -0.89 22.66 -4.69
CA ARG A 237 -0.49 21.25 -4.61
C ARG A 237 1.01 21.08 -4.89
N GLU A 238 1.55 21.79 -5.87
CA GLU A 238 2.97 21.75 -6.21
C GLU A 238 3.83 22.36 -5.07
N GLU A 239 3.34 23.41 -4.40
CA GLU A 239 3.98 23.95 -3.20
C GLU A 239 4.01 22.94 -2.06
N LEU A 240 2.90 22.23 -1.80
CA LEU A 240 2.87 21.14 -0.82
C LEU A 240 3.83 20.00 -1.17
N TYR A 241 3.94 19.65 -2.46
CA TYR A 241 4.89 18.66 -2.96
C TYR A 241 6.33 19.06 -2.64
N PHE A 242 6.76 20.28 -3.00
CA PHE A 242 8.12 20.73 -2.71
C PHE A 242 8.38 20.89 -1.22
N LYS A 243 7.38 21.32 -0.44
CA LYS A 243 7.47 21.37 1.02
C LYS A 243 7.74 19.99 1.61
N LEU A 244 6.98 18.97 1.22
CA LEU A 244 7.19 17.60 1.70
C LEU A 244 8.61 17.09 1.38
N LEU A 245 9.09 17.34 0.17
CA LEU A 245 10.46 16.95 -0.21
C LEU A 245 11.50 17.70 0.60
N PHE A 246 11.31 19.00 0.82
CA PHE A 246 12.19 19.80 1.66
C PHE A 246 12.24 19.28 3.11
N GLU A 247 11.08 19.03 3.73
CA GLU A 247 10.99 18.45 5.08
C GLU A 247 11.71 17.10 5.16
N SER A 248 11.61 16.29 4.11
CA SER A 248 12.30 14.99 4.04
C SER A 248 13.83 15.07 4.10
N ILE A 249 14.39 16.23 3.76
CA ILE A 249 15.83 16.51 3.75
C ILE A 249 16.28 17.12 5.09
N GLN A 250 15.41 17.86 5.77
CA GLN A 250 15.77 18.73 6.90
C GLN A 250 16.12 18.02 8.22
N SER A 251 16.23 16.69 8.29
CA SER A 251 16.59 15.99 9.54
C SER A 251 18.09 15.70 9.69
N ARG A 252 18.93 16.71 9.48
CA ARG A 252 20.28 16.74 10.07
C ARG A 252 20.35 17.99 10.92
N ASN A 253 20.08 17.83 12.22
CA ASN A 253 20.45 18.69 13.35
C ASN A 253 19.34 18.61 14.39
N HIS A 254 19.40 17.60 15.26
CA HIS A 254 19.14 17.68 16.71
C HIS A 254 19.52 16.33 17.33
#